data_AF-A0A1R3UFI0-F1
#
_entry.id   AF-A0A1R3UFI0-F1
#
_cell.length_a   1.000
_cell.length_b   1.000
_cell.length_c   1.000
_cell.angle_alpha   90.00
_cell.angle_beta   90.00
_cell.angle_gamma   90.00
#
_symmetry.space_group_name_H-M   'P 1'
#
loop_
_entity.id
_entity.type
_entity.pdbx_description
1 polymer ?
#
loop_
_entity_poly.entity_id
_entity_poly.type
_entity_poly.pdbx_seq_one_letter_code
_entity_poly.pdbx_strand_id
1 'polypeptide(L)'
;MRIEIWADLVCPWAYIGKRRLERALKGWTGESAEVVWRPYRIDPTAPAVSEPIDEVMRDPFVEEALQSCGPESGADGELFQVSELAAAEGIEGEWGAVWRANTHDAHRLLVLAEEEGGPALQDAVAERLLRAHFVEGRDIADHEVLTAIAADAGSGRGGELSAGGGDRRVRELLLTGKAEGVSTSPTFVVNGMSLTGAQDPALIVDFLTEAADRRPRELPEEVERMRRAEALLALRDPLGALELLVPLLDEHGSDRAVRLLAARAYFQSAQLGRARRALEELVSDGADDAYAHLLLGRTLRRQGERELAEPHLRLAAVMDPDLA
;
A
#
# COMPACT_ATOMS: atom_id res chain seq x y z
N MET A 1 1.56 -2.87 -20.97
CA MET A 1 1.00 -2.29 -19.73
C MET A 1 1.46 -3.04 -18.49
N ARG A 2 1.52 -2.32 -17.36
CA ARG A 2 1.77 -2.88 -16.03
C ARG A 2 0.43 -3.11 -15.31
N ILE A 3 0.24 -4.29 -14.74
CA ILE A 3 -0.88 -4.65 -13.89
C ILE A 3 -0.34 -4.83 -12.48
N GLU A 4 -0.76 -3.98 -11.56
CA GLU A 4 -0.39 -4.12 -10.16
C GLU A 4 -1.48 -4.88 -9.39
N ILE A 5 -1.09 -5.94 -8.68
CA ILE A 5 -1.94 -6.67 -7.75
C ILE A 5 -1.58 -6.19 -6.35
N TRP A 6 -2.39 -5.28 -5.80
CA TRP A 6 -2.29 -4.87 -4.41
C TRP A 6 -3.01 -5.87 -3.53
N ALA A 7 -2.26 -6.70 -2.82
CA ALA A 7 -2.83 -7.82 -2.09
C ALA A 7 -2.04 -8.18 -0.85
N ASP A 8 -2.71 -8.85 0.08
CA ASP A 8 -2.07 -9.53 1.21
C ASP A 8 -2.01 -11.04 0.95
N LEU A 9 -0.97 -11.70 1.42
CA LEU A 9 -0.73 -13.13 1.15
C LEU A 9 -1.50 -14.06 2.06
N VAL A 10 -2.11 -13.50 3.12
CA VAL A 10 -3.11 -14.17 3.97
C VAL A 10 -4.55 -13.92 3.49
N CYS A 11 -4.73 -13.20 2.37
CA CYS A 11 -6.06 -12.98 1.79
C CYS A 11 -6.40 -14.11 0.82
N PRO A 12 -7.44 -14.92 1.08
CA PRO A 12 -7.80 -16.03 0.19
C PRO A 12 -8.20 -15.56 -1.21
N TRP A 13 -8.87 -14.40 -1.27
CA TRP A 13 -9.27 -13.77 -2.53
C TRP A 13 -8.09 -13.32 -3.37
N ALA A 14 -6.92 -13.07 -2.79
CA ALA A 14 -5.72 -12.77 -3.57
C ALA A 14 -5.30 -13.98 -4.43
N TYR A 15 -5.40 -15.20 -3.88
CA TYR A 15 -5.05 -16.42 -4.62
C TYR A 15 -6.07 -16.74 -5.71
N ILE A 16 -7.37 -16.66 -5.38
CA ILE A 16 -8.46 -16.81 -6.35
C ILE A 16 -8.33 -15.73 -7.45
N GLY A 17 -8.12 -14.48 -7.06
CA GLY A 17 -7.94 -13.34 -7.96
C GLY A 17 -6.76 -13.53 -8.91
N LYS A 18 -5.63 -14.07 -8.42
CA LYS A 18 -4.48 -14.45 -9.27
C LYS A 18 -4.90 -15.41 -10.38
N ARG A 19 -5.58 -16.51 -10.05
CA ARG A 19 -6.05 -17.50 -11.03
C ARG A 19 -7.01 -16.90 -12.05
N ARG A 20 -7.93 -16.05 -11.59
CA ARG A 20 -8.89 -15.35 -12.47
C ARG A 20 -8.20 -14.39 -13.41
N LEU A 21 -7.20 -13.63 -12.93
CA LEU A 21 -6.37 -12.77 -13.77
C LEU A 21 -5.55 -13.57 -14.79
N GLU A 22 -4.90 -14.65 -14.39
CA GLU A 22 -4.16 -15.54 -15.32
C GLU A 22 -5.07 -16.08 -16.42
N ARG A 23 -6.31 -16.46 -16.07
CA ARG A 23 -7.31 -16.92 -17.03
C ARG A 23 -7.76 -15.80 -17.97
N ALA A 24 -7.96 -14.58 -17.47
CA ALA A 24 -8.25 -13.41 -18.30
C ALA A 24 -7.10 -13.12 -19.28
N LEU A 25 -5.85 -13.19 -18.80
CA LEU A 25 -4.65 -12.93 -19.61
C LEU A 25 -4.39 -14.01 -20.68
N LYS A 26 -4.81 -15.27 -20.48
CA LYS A 26 -4.74 -16.30 -21.54
C LYS A 26 -5.56 -15.93 -22.78
N GLY A 27 -6.66 -15.21 -22.61
CA GLY A 27 -7.52 -14.73 -23.70
C GLY A 27 -7.22 -13.30 -24.15
N TRP A 28 -6.26 -12.62 -23.51
CA TRP A 28 -5.94 -11.23 -23.77
C TRP A 28 -5.24 -11.04 -25.12
N THR A 29 -5.71 -10.08 -25.91
CA THR A 29 -5.18 -9.77 -27.25
C THR A 29 -4.61 -8.36 -27.39
N GLY A 30 -4.64 -7.57 -26.30
CA GLY A 30 -4.06 -6.24 -26.29
C GLY A 30 -2.55 -6.24 -26.09
N GLU A 31 -2.00 -5.11 -25.63
CA GLU A 31 -0.56 -4.99 -25.41
C GLU A 31 -0.04 -5.94 -24.33
N SER A 32 1.27 -6.22 -24.36
CA SER A 32 1.92 -7.10 -23.39
C SER A 32 1.66 -6.62 -21.96
N ALA A 33 1.24 -7.54 -21.09
CA ALA A 33 0.94 -7.28 -19.69
C ALA A 33 2.04 -7.84 -18.79
N GLU A 34 2.59 -6.99 -17.92
CA GLU A 34 3.47 -7.39 -16.83
C GLU A 34 2.69 -7.34 -15.51
N VAL A 35 2.66 -8.44 -14.78
CA VAL A 35 1.96 -8.55 -13.50
C VAL A 35 2.94 -8.36 -12.36
N VAL A 36 2.65 -7.40 -11.49
CA VAL A 36 3.51 -7.02 -10.38
C VAL A 36 2.71 -7.03 -9.08
N TRP A 37 3.28 -7.62 -8.04
CA TRP A 37 2.68 -7.66 -6.71
C TRP A 37 3.06 -6.43 -5.89
N ARG A 38 2.07 -5.90 -5.16
CA ARG A 38 2.21 -4.74 -4.30
C ARG A 38 1.66 -5.06 -2.92
N PRO A 39 2.35 -4.62 -1.85
CA PRO A 39 1.96 -5.00 -0.51
C PRO A 39 0.65 -4.33 -0.10
N TYR A 40 -0.26 -5.14 0.41
CA TYR A 40 -1.38 -4.72 1.23
C TYR A 40 -1.37 -5.57 2.51
N ARG A 41 -1.82 -5.02 3.64
CA ARG A 41 -1.92 -5.77 4.90
C ARG A 41 -3.35 -5.73 5.42
N ILE A 42 -4.05 -6.86 5.35
CA ILE A 42 -5.43 -6.99 5.87
C ILE A 42 -5.45 -6.91 7.41
N ASP A 43 -4.41 -7.46 8.05
CA ASP A 43 -4.22 -7.40 9.51
C ASP A 43 -2.88 -6.74 9.86
N PRO A 44 -2.84 -5.40 9.97
CA PRO A 44 -1.66 -4.69 10.44
C PRO A 44 -1.27 -5.05 11.90
N THR A 45 -2.21 -5.61 12.67
CA THR A 45 -2.06 -5.97 14.09
C THR A 45 -1.69 -7.43 14.33
N ALA A 46 -1.46 -8.20 13.25
CA ALA A 46 -0.99 -9.57 13.35
C ALA A 46 0.24 -9.66 14.27
N PRO A 47 0.29 -10.67 15.17
CA PRO A 47 1.34 -10.79 16.16
C PRO A 47 2.72 -10.99 15.51
N ALA A 48 3.79 -10.63 16.22
CA ALA A 48 5.16 -10.84 15.73
C ALA A 48 5.53 -12.34 15.63
N VAL A 49 4.90 -13.17 16.47
CA VAL A 49 4.98 -14.63 16.41
C VAL A 49 3.61 -15.13 15.95
N SER A 50 3.57 -15.93 14.89
CA SER A 50 2.33 -16.46 14.36
C SER A 50 1.57 -17.31 15.39
N GLU A 51 0.25 -17.18 15.36
CA GLU A 51 -0.66 -17.93 16.22
C GLU A 51 -1.50 -18.90 15.37
N PRO A 52 -1.85 -20.09 15.85
CA PRO A 52 -2.77 -20.96 15.12
C PRO A 52 -4.13 -20.30 14.91
N ILE A 53 -4.70 -20.47 13.72
CA ILE A 53 -6.08 -20.08 13.41
C ILE A 53 -7.03 -21.19 13.91
N ASP A 54 -8.12 -20.75 14.53
CA ASP A 54 -9.23 -21.63 14.94
C ASP A 54 -9.76 -22.41 13.73
N GLU A 55 -10.07 -23.70 13.92
CA GLU A 55 -10.46 -24.60 12.82
C GLU A 55 -11.62 -24.04 11.96
N VAL A 56 -12.58 -23.36 12.58
CA VAL A 56 -13.74 -22.74 11.91
C VAL A 56 -13.38 -21.53 11.03
N MET A 57 -12.24 -20.87 11.30
CA MET A 57 -11.77 -19.68 10.57
C MET A 57 -10.76 -20.03 9.48
N ARG A 58 -10.30 -21.28 9.40
CA ARG A 58 -9.29 -21.71 8.40
C ARG A 58 -9.84 -21.70 6.97
N ASP A 59 -11.13 -21.96 6.83
CA ASP A 59 -11.88 -21.90 5.57
C ASP A 59 -13.17 -21.09 5.78
N PRO A 60 -13.12 -19.75 5.63
CA PRO A 60 -14.25 -18.89 5.90
C PRO A 60 -15.36 -19.08 4.85
N PHE A 61 -16.60 -18.75 5.24
CA PHE A 61 -17.73 -18.73 4.31
C PHE A 61 -17.74 -17.43 3.48
N VAL A 62 -18.27 -17.51 2.26
CA VAL A 62 -18.32 -16.38 1.33
C VAL A 62 -19.14 -15.21 1.86
N GLU A 63 -20.25 -15.40 2.57
CA GLU A 63 -21.03 -14.28 3.16
C GLU A 63 -20.27 -13.53 4.27
N GLU A 64 -19.43 -14.23 5.04
CA GLU A 64 -18.55 -13.63 6.04
C GLU A 64 -17.35 -12.94 5.37
N ALA A 65 -16.80 -13.54 4.32
CA ALA A 65 -15.68 -12.99 3.54
C ALA A 65 -16.08 -11.81 2.63
N LEU A 66 -17.36 -11.71 2.25
CA LEU A 66 -17.97 -10.58 1.54
C LEU A 66 -17.96 -9.29 2.37
N GLN A 67 -17.84 -9.38 3.70
CA GLN A 67 -17.79 -8.18 4.56
C GLN A 67 -16.47 -7.39 4.45
N SER A 68 -15.44 -7.91 3.77
CA SER A 68 -14.13 -7.24 3.69
C SER A 68 -13.39 -7.27 2.34
N CYS A 69 -13.51 -8.32 1.51
CA CYS A 69 -12.58 -8.53 0.39
C CYS A 69 -13.13 -9.23 -0.88
N GLY A 70 -14.40 -9.66 -0.91
CA GLY A 70 -15.00 -10.36 -2.06
C GLY A 70 -15.64 -9.43 -3.11
N PRO A 71 -15.91 -9.91 -4.34
CA PRO A 71 -16.75 -9.17 -5.29
C PRO A 71 -18.14 -8.89 -4.68
N GLU A 72 -18.81 -7.80 -5.06
CA GLU A 72 -20.20 -7.62 -4.64
C GLU A 72 -21.09 -8.73 -5.23
N SER A 73 -21.67 -9.54 -4.34
CA SER A 73 -22.95 -10.27 -4.47
C SER A 73 -22.91 -11.75 -4.91
N GLY A 74 -23.68 -12.57 -4.20
CA GLY A 74 -24.30 -13.79 -4.75
C GLY A 74 -25.81 -13.55 -4.90
N ALA A 75 -26.36 -13.79 -6.09
CA ALA A 75 -27.74 -13.44 -6.46
C ALA A 75 -28.85 -14.26 -5.79
N ASP A 76 -28.54 -15.27 -4.96
CA ASP A 76 -29.54 -16.19 -4.39
C ASP A 76 -29.32 -16.58 -2.91
N GLY A 77 -28.37 -15.93 -2.20
CA GLY A 77 -28.16 -16.18 -0.75
C GLY A 77 -27.49 -17.52 -0.39
N GLU A 78 -26.83 -18.18 -1.34
CA GLU A 78 -26.07 -19.41 -1.09
C GLU A 78 -24.73 -19.12 -0.40
N LEU A 79 -24.45 -19.86 0.68
CA LEU A 79 -23.18 -19.87 1.39
C LEU A 79 -22.24 -20.88 0.75
N PHE A 80 -21.13 -20.41 0.17
CA PHE A 80 -20.05 -21.27 -0.31
C PHE A 80 -18.88 -21.22 0.67
N GLN A 81 -18.15 -22.33 0.76
CA GLN A 81 -16.82 -22.31 1.36
C GLN A 81 -15.81 -21.73 0.37
N VAL A 82 -14.82 -20.98 0.85
CA VAL A 82 -13.77 -20.43 -0.02
C VAL A 82 -12.99 -21.55 -0.73
N SER A 83 -12.82 -22.70 -0.07
CA SER A 83 -12.23 -23.91 -0.65
C SER A 83 -12.91 -24.40 -1.94
N GLU A 84 -14.25 -24.30 -2.03
CA GLU A 84 -15.01 -24.70 -3.22
C GLU A 84 -14.69 -23.80 -4.41
N LEU A 85 -14.59 -22.49 -4.17
CA LEU A 85 -14.18 -21.53 -5.20
C LEU A 85 -12.72 -21.74 -5.61
N ALA A 86 -11.83 -21.96 -4.66
CA ALA A 86 -10.42 -22.23 -4.94
C ALA A 86 -10.25 -23.48 -5.82
N ALA A 87 -10.97 -24.57 -5.52
CA ALA A 87 -10.96 -25.78 -6.32
C ALA A 87 -11.51 -25.54 -7.74
N ALA A 88 -12.58 -24.74 -7.89
CA ALA A 88 -13.13 -24.36 -9.19
C ALA A 88 -12.15 -23.54 -10.05
N GLU A 89 -11.26 -22.78 -9.42
CA GLU A 89 -10.16 -22.06 -10.09
C GLU A 89 -8.89 -22.91 -10.31
N GLY A 90 -8.95 -24.21 -9.98
CA GLY A 90 -7.86 -25.17 -10.21
C GLY A 90 -6.74 -25.10 -9.17
N ILE A 91 -7.00 -24.58 -7.97
CA ILE A 91 -6.07 -24.65 -6.85
C ILE A 91 -6.20 -26.05 -6.22
N GLU A 92 -5.21 -26.90 -6.45
CA GLU A 92 -5.20 -28.29 -5.99
C GLU A 92 -4.63 -28.42 -4.57
N GLY A 93 -5.32 -29.19 -3.72
CA GLY A 93 -4.87 -29.57 -2.38
C GLY A 93 -5.94 -29.38 -1.31
N GLU A 94 -5.59 -29.68 -0.06
CA GLU A 94 -6.45 -29.37 1.08
C GLU A 94 -6.34 -27.87 1.38
N TRP A 95 -7.47 -27.16 1.31
CA TRP A 95 -7.53 -25.73 1.56
C TRP A 95 -7.69 -25.45 3.05
N GLY A 96 -6.88 -24.54 3.59
CA GLY A 96 -7.08 -23.99 4.93
C GLY A 96 -5.84 -23.30 5.48
N ALA A 97 -5.98 -22.03 5.86
CA ALA A 97 -4.91 -21.30 6.53
C ALA A 97 -4.73 -21.82 7.97
N VAL A 98 -3.53 -22.26 8.33
CA VAL A 98 -3.24 -22.77 9.70
C VAL A 98 -2.79 -21.65 10.65
N TRP A 99 -2.19 -20.58 10.12
CA TRP A 99 -1.48 -19.57 10.91
C TRP A 99 -2.01 -18.16 10.68
N ARG A 100 -2.25 -17.41 11.75
CA ARG A 100 -2.44 -15.96 11.71
C ARG A 100 -1.07 -15.31 11.62
N ALA A 101 -0.57 -15.24 10.40
CA ALA A 101 0.79 -14.80 10.10
C ALA A 101 0.90 -13.28 9.92
N ASN A 102 2.00 -12.69 10.38
CA ASN A 102 2.38 -11.35 9.99
C ASN A 102 3.07 -11.40 8.62
N THR A 103 2.48 -10.73 7.63
CA THR A 103 2.92 -10.81 6.23
C THR A 103 3.98 -9.80 5.84
N HIS A 104 4.48 -8.96 6.76
CA HIS A 104 5.47 -7.94 6.42
C HIS A 104 6.73 -8.52 5.77
N ASP A 105 7.24 -9.64 6.30
CA ASP A 105 8.45 -10.27 5.77
C ASP A 105 8.19 -11.06 4.49
N ALA A 106 6.99 -11.59 4.31
CA ALA A 106 6.55 -12.17 3.05
C ALA A 106 6.49 -11.11 1.94
N HIS A 107 6.00 -9.91 2.24
CA HIS A 107 6.02 -8.76 1.34
C HIS A 107 7.44 -8.28 1.02
N ARG A 108 8.34 -8.29 2.02
CA ARG A 108 9.75 -7.98 1.80
C ARG A 108 10.39 -8.97 0.83
N LEU A 109 10.04 -10.25 0.93
CA LEU A 109 10.50 -11.27 -0.01
C LEU A 109 10.04 -10.99 -1.45
N LEU A 110 8.78 -10.57 -1.65
CA LEU A 110 8.27 -10.19 -2.97
C LEU A 110 9.00 -8.99 -3.57
N VAL A 111 9.36 -8.00 -2.75
CA VAL A 111 10.17 -6.86 -3.20
C VAL A 111 11.57 -7.32 -3.62
N LEU A 112 12.22 -8.15 -2.81
CA LEU A 112 13.56 -8.67 -3.10
C LEU A 112 13.58 -9.51 -4.38
N ALA A 113 12.53 -10.29 -4.61
CA ALA A 113 12.34 -11.10 -5.82
C ALA A 113 12.12 -10.24 -7.09
N GLU A 114 11.33 -9.16 -6.99
CA GLU A 114 11.16 -8.19 -8.10
C GLU A 114 12.49 -7.52 -8.47
N GLU A 115 13.26 -7.12 -7.47
CA GLU A 115 14.58 -6.52 -7.68
C GLU A 115 15.61 -7.49 -8.29
N GLU A 116 15.52 -8.79 -7.97
CA GLU A 116 16.45 -9.83 -8.46
C GLU A 116 16.13 -10.30 -9.87
N GLY A 117 14.86 -10.61 -10.15
CA GLY A 117 14.44 -11.31 -11.37
C GLY A 117 13.22 -10.70 -12.05
N GLY A 118 12.81 -9.51 -11.64
CA GLY A 118 11.68 -8.79 -12.22
C GLY A 118 10.31 -9.37 -11.88
N PRO A 119 9.26 -8.92 -12.58
CA PRO A 119 7.88 -9.29 -12.30
C PRO A 119 7.62 -10.81 -12.32
N ALA A 120 8.29 -11.55 -13.21
CA ALA A 120 8.10 -12.99 -13.34
C ALA A 120 8.62 -13.78 -12.12
N LEU A 121 9.79 -13.41 -11.58
CA LEU A 121 10.31 -14.05 -10.37
C LEU A 121 9.46 -13.67 -9.14
N GLN A 122 9.01 -12.41 -9.07
CA GLN A 122 8.09 -11.97 -8.02
C GLN A 122 6.79 -12.78 -8.05
N ASP A 123 6.18 -12.99 -9.22
CA ASP A 123 4.95 -13.79 -9.34
C ASP A 123 5.16 -15.25 -8.93
N ALA A 124 6.31 -15.84 -9.30
CA ALA A 124 6.66 -17.19 -8.88
C ALA A 124 6.82 -17.32 -7.35
N VAL A 125 7.41 -16.32 -6.69
CA VAL A 125 7.50 -16.28 -5.22
C VAL A 125 6.12 -16.06 -4.59
N ALA A 126 5.28 -15.18 -5.15
CA ALA A 126 3.91 -14.96 -4.68
C ALA A 126 3.06 -16.24 -4.75
N GLU A 127 3.12 -16.96 -5.86
CA GLU A 127 2.47 -18.27 -6.04
C GLU A 127 2.89 -19.26 -4.94
N ARG A 128 4.20 -19.36 -4.64
CA ARG A 128 4.70 -20.25 -3.59
C ARG A 128 4.29 -19.81 -2.20
N LEU A 129 4.25 -18.51 -1.90
CA LEU A 129 3.78 -17.99 -0.61
C LEU A 129 2.30 -18.29 -0.38
N LEU A 130 1.45 -18.03 -1.40
CA LEU A 130 0.02 -18.31 -1.34
C LEU A 130 -0.23 -19.81 -1.16
N ARG A 131 0.48 -20.67 -1.91
CA ARG A 131 0.39 -22.13 -1.75
C ARG A 131 0.88 -22.58 -0.37
N ALA A 132 2.01 -22.08 0.10
CA ALA A 132 2.56 -22.42 1.41
C ALA A 132 1.56 -22.11 2.53
N HIS A 133 0.89 -20.97 2.45
CA HIS A 133 -0.08 -20.53 3.46
C HIS A 133 -1.41 -21.30 3.40
N PHE A 134 -2.04 -21.38 2.22
CA PHE A 134 -3.40 -21.91 2.08
C PHE A 134 -3.51 -23.41 1.83
N VAL A 135 -2.44 -24.04 1.32
CA VAL A 135 -2.47 -25.46 0.92
C VAL A 135 -1.52 -26.31 1.77
N GLU A 136 -0.35 -25.77 2.10
CA GLU A 136 0.67 -26.51 2.85
C GLU A 136 0.61 -26.23 4.37
N GLY A 137 -0.22 -25.28 4.81
CA GLY A 137 -0.37 -24.93 6.23
C GLY A 137 0.92 -24.41 6.89
N ARG A 138 1.82 -23.80 6.10
CA ARG A 138 3.12 -23.29 6.56
C ARG A 138 2.98 -21.86 7.08
N ASP A 139 3.84 -21.53 8.05
CA ASP A 139 3.93 -20.18 8.61
C ASP A 139 4.76 -19.28 7.70
N ILE A 140 4.10 -18.37 6.99
CA ILE A 140 4.75 -17.40 6.09
C ILE A 140 5.30 -16.15 6.82
N ALA A 141 5.32 -16.14 8.16
CA ALA A 141 6.11 -15.19 8.93
C ALA A 141 7.51 -15.74 9.30
N ASP A 142 7.71 -17.06 9.20
CA ASP A 142 8.95 -17.72 9.57
C ASP A 142 10.05 -17.54 8.51
N HIS A 143 11.23 -17.06 8.91
CA HIS A 143 12.33 -16.75 7.99
C HIS A 143 12.94 -17.99 7.31
N GLU A 144 12.94 -19.15 7.97
CA GLU A 144 13.42 -20.40 7.35
C GLU A 144 12.44 -20.85 6.27
N VAL A 145 11.13 -20.76 6.56
CA VAL A 145 10.06 -21.02 5.57
C VAL A 145 10.18 -20.07 4.38
N LEU A 146 10.30 -18.76 4.63
CA LEU A 146 10.43 -17.75 3.58
C LEU A 146 11.70 -17.95 2.74
N THR A 147 12.82 -18.30 3.36
CA THR A 147 14.08 -18.57 2.64
C THR A 147 13.96 -19.80 1.76
N ALA A 148 13.33 -20.87 2.24
CA ALA A 148 13.07 -22.07 1.45
C ALA A 148 12.14 -21.77 0.26
N ILE A 149 11.08 -20.97 0.48
CA ILE A 149 10.16 -20.54 -0.57
C ILE A 149 10.88 -19.75 -1.67
N ALA A 150 11.74 -18.81 -1.30
CA ALA A 150 12.54 -18.07 -2.27
C ALA A 150 13.44 -19.00 -3.09
N ALA A 151 14.17 -19.89 -2.44
CA ALA A 151 15.06 -20.84 -3.12
C ALA A 151 14.29 -21.74 -4.10
N ASP A 152 13.13 -22.26 -3.69
CA ASP A 152 12.27 -23.10 -4.53
C ASP A 152 11.68 -22.38 -5.75
N ALA A 153 11.50 -21.06 -5.65
CA ALA A 153 11.07 -20.19 -6.74
C ALA A 153 12.25 -19.69 -7.61
N GLY A 154 13.49 -19.98 -7.22
CA GLY A 154 14.70 -19.56 -7.93
C GLY A 154 15.29 -18.22 -7.50
N SER A 155 14.86 -17.67 -6.36
CA SER A 155 15.42 -16.45 -5.75
C SER A 155 16.49 -16.77 -4.72
N GLY A 156 17.67 -16.13 -4.82
CA GLY A 156 18.78 -16.28 -3.87
C GLY A 156 18.71 -15.33 -2.68
N ARG A 157 17.74 -14.42 -2.64
CA ARG A 157 17.73 -13.27 -1.72
C ARG A 157 16.98 -13.49 -0.40
N GLY A 158 16.41 -14.67 -0.17
CA GLY A 158 15.68 -14.99 1.07
C GLY A 158 16.46 -14.70 2.36
N GLY A 159 17.78 -14.94 2.36
CA GLY A 159 18.64 -14.69 3.51
C GLY A 159 18.75 -13.21 3.93
N GLU A 160 18.45 -12.27 3.03
CA GLU A 160 18.50 -10.83 3.31
C GLU A 160 17.41 -10.36 4.28
N LEU A 161 16.36 -11.17 4.48
CA LEU A 161 15.30 -10.86 5.44
C LEU A 161 15.83 -10.67 6.86
N SER A 162 16.79 -11.48 7.27
CA SER A 162 17.47 -11.39 8.58
C SER A 162 18.25 -10.08 8.77
N ALA A 163 18.70 -9.46 7.67
CA ALA A 163 19.49 -8.23 7.67
C ALA A 163 18.63 -6.97 7.41
N GLY A 164 17.30 -7.08 7.36
CA GLY A 164 16.42 -5.94 7.08
C GLY A 164 16.19 -5.64 5.60
N GLY A 165 16.59 -6.53 4.67
CA GLY A 165 16.39 -6.36 3.23
C GLY A 165 14.92 -6.12 2.85
N GLY A 166 14.65 -5.20 1.92
CA GLY A 166 13.30 -4.88 1.42
C GLY A 166 12.41 -4.04 2.36
N ASP A 167 12.79 -3.84 3.63
CA ASP A 167 11.94 -3.27 4.68
C ASP A 167 11.48 -1.83 4.38
N ARG A 168 12.42 -0.94 4.02
CA ARG A 168 12.11 0.44 3.60
C ARG A 168 11.15 0.47 2.41
N ARG A 169 11.41 -0.38 1.41
CA ARG A 169 10.63 -0.39 0.18
C ARG A 169 9.20 -0.88 0.42
N VAL A 170 8.99 -1.89 1.26
CA VAL A 170 7.64 -2.34 1.64
C VAL A 170 6.88 -1.23 2.38
N ARG A 171 7.52 -0.52 3.32
CA ARG A 171 6.87 0.63 3.99
C ARG A 171 6.44 1.72 3.01
N GLU A 172 7.33 2.10 2.09
CA GLU A 172 7.02 3.09 1.05
C GLU A 172 5.87 2.64 0.15
N LEU A 173 5.85 1.37 -0.26
CA LEU A 173 4.78 0.83 -1.10
C LEU A 173 3.44 0.77 -0.35
N LEU A 174 3.41 0.35 0.92
CA LEU A 174 2.18 0.37 1.74
C LEU A 174 1.58 1.78 1.84
N LEU A 175 2.44 2.79 2.04
CA LEU A 175 2.04 4.20 2.05
C LEU A 175 1.57 4.68 0.68
N THR A 176 2.21 4.20 -0.39
CA THR A 176 1.82 4.49 -1.78
C THR A 176 0.41 3.96 -2.07
N GLY A 177 0.14 2.69 -1.78
CA GLY A 177 -1.19 2.10 -1.99
C GLY A 177 -2.27 2.83 -1.19
N LYS A 178 -1.98 3.16 0.08
CA LYS A 178 -2.87 3.97 0.92
C LYS A 178 -3.15 5.35 0.31
N ALA A 179 -2.12 6.04 -0.19
CA ALA A 179 -2.25 7.34 -0.82
C ALA A 179 -3.03 7.28 -2.14
N GLU A 180 -2.94 6.16 -2.86
CA GLU A 180 -3.66 5.88 -4.11
C GLU A 180 -5.08 5.35 -3.89
N GLY A 181 -5.51 5.21 -2.63
CA GLY A 181 -6.88 4.81 -2.28
C GLY A 181 -7.12 3.31 -2.28
N VAL A 182 -6.05 2.49 -2.30
CA VAL A 182 -6.17 1.04 -2.12
C VAL A 182 -6.60 0.75 -0.69
N SER A 183 -7.77 0.12 -0.54
CA SER A 183 -8.41 -0.11 0.76
C SER A 183 -8.84 -1.56 1.00
N THR A 184 -8.52 -2.48 0.09
CA THR A 184 -8.84 -3.90 0.24
C THR A 184 -7.94 -4.78 -0.65
N SER A 185 -7.93 -6.08 -0.38
CA SER A 185 -7.14 -7.10 -1.06
C SER A 185 -8.04 -8.16 -1.70
N PRO A 186 -7.80 -8.57 -2.96
CA PRO A 186 -6.90 -7.93 -3.91
C PRO A 186 -7.53 -6.66 -4.51
N THR A 187 -6.70 -5.71 -4.93
CA THR A 187 -7.09 -4.62 -5.84
C THR A 187 -6.15 -4.64 -7.04
N PHE A 188 -6.70 -4.74 -8.25
CA PHE A 188 -5.94 -4.62 -9.49
C PHE A 188 -5.85 -3.15 -9.90
N VAL A 189 -4.64 -2.64 -10.17
CA VAL A 189 -4.43 -1.27 -10.63
C VAL A 189 -3.72 -1.27 -11.98
N VAL A 190 -4.32 -0.57 -12.96
CA VAL A 190 -3.80 -0.43 -14.32
C VAL A 190 -4.05 0.99 -14.78
N ASN A 191 -3.00 1.70 -15.19
CA ASN A 191 -3.10 3.04 -15.78
C ASN A 191 -3.95 4.04 -14.95
N GLY A 192 -3.87 3.95 -13.62
CA GLY A 192 -4.62 4.80 -12.68
C GLY A 192 -6.09 4.44 -12.49
N MET A 193 -6.55 3.33 -13.07
CA MET A 193 -7.83 2.71 -12.73
C MET A 193 -7.62 1.58 -11.73
N SER A 194 -8.60 1.37 -10.85
CA SER A 194 -8.63 0.27 -9.90
C SER A 194 -9.82 -0.65 -10.15
N LEU A 195 -9.61 -1.96 -9.98
CA LEU A 195 -10.65 -2.97 -9.91
C LEU A 195 -10.50 -3.75 -8.61
N THR A 196 -11.53 -3.66 -7.77
CA THR A 196 -11.52 -4.21 -6.42
C THR A 196 -12.04 -5.66 -6.39
N GLY A 197 -11.36 -6.52 -5.64
CA GLY A 197 -11.78 -7.89 -5.36
C GLY A 197 -11.38 -8.91 -6.45
N ALA A 198 -11.58 -10.18 -6.15
CA ALA A 198 -11.35 -11.29 -7.07
C ALA A 198 -12.49 -11.42 -8.09
N GLN A 199 -12.61 -10.46 -9.01
CA GLN A 199 -13.69 -10.38 -9.99
C GLN A 199 -13.66 -11.51 -11.02
N ASP A 200 -14.81 -11.77 -11.66
CA ASP A 200 -14.89 -12.77 -12.73
C ASP A 200 -13.93 -12.48 -13.88
N PRO A 201 -13.33 -13.50 -14.53
CA PRO A 201 -12.36 -13.30 -15.61
C PRO A 201 -12.87 -12.42 -16.75
N ALA A 202 -14.16 -12.48 -17.08
CA ALA A 202 -14.76 -11.62 -18.11
C ALA A 202 -14.73 -10.14 -17.72
N LEU A 203 -15.07 -9.81 -16.47
CA LEU A 203 -15.04 -8.45 -15.96
C LEU A 203 -13.60 -7.93 -15.83
N ILE A 204 -12.64 -8.81 -15.50
CA ILE A 204 -11.21 -8.48 -15.56
C ILE A 204 -10.81 -8.11 -17.01
N VAL A 205 -11.23 -8.87 -18.02
CA VAL A 205 -10.92 -8.54 -19.44
C VAL A 205 -11.51 -7.18 -19.84
N ASP A 206 -12.76 -6.90 -19.45
CA ASP A 206 -13.40 -5.61 -19.74
C ASP A 206 -12.64 -4.45 -19.09
N PHE A 207 -12.25 -4.61 -17.81
CA PHE A 207 -11.42 -3.66 -17.09
C PHE A 207 -10.06 -3.43 -17.76
N LEU A 208 -9.36 -4.50 -18.14
CA LEU A 208 -8.06 -4.40 -18.82
C LEU A 208 -8.19 -3.70 -20.18
N THR A 209 -9.30 -3.92 -20.89
CA THR A 209 -9.60 -3.24 -22.15
C THR A 209 -9.75 -1.74 -21.94
N GLU A 210 -10.60 -1.32 -20.98
CA GLU A 210 -10.77 0.12 -20.69
C GLU A 210 -9.47 0.76 -20.18
N ALA A 211 -8.72 0.06 -19.32
CA ALA A 211 -7.48 0.58 -18.76
C ALA A 211 -6.37 0.73 -19.81
N ALA A 212 -6.28 -0.18 -20.78
CA ALA A 212 -5.32 -0.10 -21.89
C ALA A 212 -5.57 1.12 -22.80
N ASP A 213 -6.82 1.55 -22.93
CA ASP A 213 -7.18 2.75 -23.70
C ASP A 213 -6.81 4.05 -22.97
N ARG A 214 -6.58 4.00 -21.66
CA ARG A 214 -6.12 5.16 -20.88
C ARG A 214 -4.61 5.35 -21.05
N ARG A 215 -4.24 6.60 -21.37
CA ARG A 215 -2.85 7.07 -21.27
C ARG A 215 -2.71 7.95 -20.04
N PRO A 216 -2.26 7.40 -18.90
CA PRO A 216 -2.05 8.22 -17.71
C PRO A 216 -0.97 9.25 -18.02
N ARG A 217 -1.14 10.46 -17.46
CA ARG A 217 -0.11 11.49 -17.56
C ARG A 217 1.06 11.07 -16.69
N GLU A 218 2.19 10.79 -17.31
CA GLU A 218 3.46 10.60 -16.58
C GLU A 218 3.84 11.91 -15.90
N LEU A 219 4.08 11.82 -14.60
CA LEU A 219 4.57 12.92 -13.79
C LEU A 219 5.99 12.58 -13.31
N PRO A 220 6.83 13.60 -13.08
CA PRO A 220 8.09 13.38 -12.40
C PRO A 220 7.85 12.69 -11.05
N GLU A 221 8.76 11.79 -10.66
CA GLU A 221 8.64 11.01 -9.41
C GLU A 221 8.45 11.92 -8.19
N GLU A 222 9.10 13.08 -8.20
CA GLU A 222 9.02 14.08 -7.16
C GLU A 222 7.59 14.62 -7.01
N VAL A 223 6.92 14.89 -8.13
CA VAL A 223 5.54 15.37 -8.16
C VAL A 223 4.58 14.29 -7.67
N GLU A 224 4.80 13.04 -8.07
CA GLU A 224 3.98 11.93 -7.57
C GLU A 224 4.15 11.76 -6.05
N ARG A 225 5.39 11.79 -5.54
CA ARG A 225 5.67 11.72 -4.09
C ARG A 225 5.01 12.85 -3.32
N MET A 226 5.07 14.09 -3.83
CA MET A 226 4.36 15.21 -3.22
C MET A 226 2.85 14.98 -3.17
N ARG A 227 2.22 14.56 -4.27
CA ARG A 227 0.78 14.26 -4.32
C ARG A 227 0.38 13.14 -3.35
N ARG A 228 1.18 12.09 -3.28
CA ARG A 228 0.96 10.97 -2.34
C ARG A 228 1.08 11.44 -0.88
N ALA A 229 2.08 12.27 -0.56
CA ALA A 229 2.22 12.86 0.77
C ALA A 229 1.05 13.79 1.14
N GLU A 230 0.53 14.58 0.18
CA GLU A 230 -0.69 15.37 0.38
C GLU A 230 -1.92 14.50 0.65
N ALA A 231 -2.10 13.41 -0.12
CA ALA A 231 -3.16 12.44 0.09
C ALA A 231 -3.09 11.80 1.49
N LEU A 232 -1.88 11.44 1.95
CA LEU A 232 -1.67 10.91 3.30
C LEU A 232 -2.04 11.92 4.39
N LEU A 233 -1.72 13.20 4.22
CA LEU A 233 -2.17 14.24 5.15
C LEU A 233 -3.70 14.38 5.16
N ALA A 234 -4.36 14.29 4.01
CA ALA A 234 -5.82 14.29 3.93
C ALA A 234 -6.43 13.09 4.67
N LEU A 235 -5.77 11.93 4.61
CA LEU A 235 -6.09 10.71 5.37
C LEU A 235 -5.67 10.76 6.84
N ARG A 236 -5.21 11.91 7.35
CA ARG A 236 -4.72 12.10 8.73
C ARG A 236 -3.55 11.19 9.09
N ASP A 237 -2.69 10.89 8.13
CA ASP A 237 -1.44 10.14 8.31
C ASP A 237 -0.21 11.03 8.08
N PRO A 238 0.09 11.96 8.99
CA PRO A 238 1.21 12.86 8.84
C PRO A 238 2.57 12.17 8.98
N LEU A 239 2.64 11.02 9.66
CA LEU A 239 3.89 10.27 9.79
C LEU A 239 4.20 9.52 8.49
N GLY A 240 3.19 8.90 7.86
CA GLY A 240 3.33 8.31 6.54
C GLY A 240 3.68 9.35 5.48
N ALA A 241 3.07 10.54 5.53
CA ALA A 241 3.44 11.65 4.65
C ALA A 241 4.92 12.02 4.81
N LEU A 242 5.43 12.11 6.05
CA LEU A 242 6.85 12.40 6.30
C LEU A 242 7.79 11.32 5.77
N GLU A 243 7.42 10.05 5.91
CA GLU A 243 8.22 8.93 5.37
C GLU A 243 8.38 9.06 3.84
N LEU A 244 7.29 9.36 3.12
CA LEU A 244 7.36 9.57 1.66
C LEU A 244 8.13 10.84 1.25
N LEU A 245 8.17 11.84 2.13
CA LEU A 245 8.88 13.10 1.90
C LEU A 245 10.38 13.02 2.17
N VAL A 246 10.91 11.96 2.81
CA VAL A 246 12.34 11.88 3.17
C VAL A 246 13.25 12.14 1.96
N PRO A 247 13.10 11.44 0.81
CA PRO A 247 13.99 11.68 -0.33
C PRO A 247 13.86 13.10 -0.90
N LEU A 248 12.64 13.65 -0.90
CA LEU A 248 12.40 15.03 -1.33
C LEU A 248 13.03 16.07 -0.40
N LEU A 249 13.06 15.80 0.89
CA LEU A 249 13.71 16.69 1.86
C LEU A 249 15.23 16.65 1.73
N ASP A 250 15.80 15.48 1.41
CA ASP A 250 17.24 15.31 1.21
C ASP A 250 17.73 16.00 -0.07
N GLU A 251 16.96 15.91 -1.17
CA GLU A 251 17.36 16.46 -2.48
C GLU A 251 16.84 17.88 -2.74
N HIS A 252 15.65 18.20 -2.24
CA HIS A 252 14.89 19.43 -2.51
C HIS A 252 14.41 20.14 -1.24
N GLY A 253 15.09 19.96 -0.10
CA GLY A 253 14.66 20.52 1.18
C GLY A 253 14.58 22.06 1.25
N SER A 254 15.21 22.77 0.31
CA SER A 254 15.10 24.23 0.16
C SER A 254 13.91 24.67 -0.69
N ASP A 255 13.25 23.75 -1.41
CA ASP A 255 12.05 24.06 -2.18
C ASP A 255 10.89 24.43 -1.24
N ARG A 256 10.21 25.53 -1.58
CA ARG A 256 9.14 26.08 -0.75
C ARG A 256 8.00 25.07 -0.57
N ALA A 257 7.60 24.38 -1.63
CA ALA A 257 6.44 23.48 -1.59
C ALA A 257 6.77 22.23 -0.78
N VAL A 258 7.97 21.65 -0.96
CA VAL A 258 8.45 20.50 -0.16
C VAL A 258 8.51 20.87 1.32
N ARG A 259 9.13 22.01 1.65
CA ARG A 259 9.27 22.47 3.04
C ARG A 259 7.92 22.78 3.68
N LEU A 260 7.00 23.42 2.96
CA LEU A 260 5.66 23.71 3.47
C LEU A 260 4.86 22.43 3.74
N LEU A 261 4.95 21.46 2.84
CA LEU A 261 4.28 20.17 3.00
C LEU A 261 4.84 19.40 4.21
N ALA A 262 6.15 19.39 4.40
CA ALA A 262 6.79 18.82 5.57
C ALA A 262 6.40 19.57 6.87
N ALA A 263 6.33 20.90 6.85
CA ALA A 263 5.89 21.71 7.99
C ALA A 263 4.45 21.38 8.42
N ARG A 264 3.53 21.22 7.44
CA ARG A 264 2.16 20.75 7.69
C ARG A 264 2.16 19.38 8.38
N ALA A 265 2.97 18.45 7.87
CA ALA A 265 3.07 17.12 8.44
C ALA A 265 3.66 17.13 9.87
N TYR A 266 4.75 17.87 10.12
CA TYR A 266 5.31 18.05 11.45
C TYR A 266 4.30 18.65 12.44
N PHE A 267 3.52 19.65 12.01
CA PHE A 267 2.49 20.25 12.86
C PHE A 267 1.41 19.23 13.24
N GLN A 268 0.88 18.48 12.26
CA GLN A 268 -0.16 17.49 12.48
C GLN A 268 0.32 16.32 13.34
N SER A 269 1.58 15.91 13.21
CA SER A 269 2.20 14.87 14.04
C SER A 269 2.77 15.40 15.37
N ALA A 270 2.44 16.62 15.79
CA ALA A 270 2.93 17.26 17.02
C ALA A 270 4.46 17.42 17.15
N GLN A 271 5.22 17.35 16.05
CA GLN A 271 6.66 17.65 16.01
C GLN A 271 6.90 19.17 15.94
N LEU A 272 6.40 19.91 16.93
CA LEU A 272 6.28 21.38 16.90
C LEU A 272 7.63 22.11 16.73
N GLY A 273 8.73 21.56 17.26
CA GLY A 273 10.06 22.15 17.06
C GLY A 273 10.54 22.08 15.61
N ARG A 274 10.24 20.98 14.90
CA ARG A 274 10.55 20.84 13.46
C ARG A 274 9.64 21.72 12.62
N ALA A 275 8.34 21.74 12.94
CA ALA A 275 7.37 22.61 12.29
C ALA A 275 7.79 24.08 12.40
N ARG A 276 8.13 24.55 13.60
CA ARG A 276 8.59 25.92 13.85
C ARG A 276 9.79 26.29 12.98
N ARG A 277 10.86 25.48 13.01
CA ARG A 277 12.08 25.76 12.21
C ARG A 277 11.76 25.88 10.72
N ALA A 278 11.03 24.92 10.16
CA ALA A 278 10.66 24.94 8.76
C ALA A 278 9.80 26.17 8.39
N LEU A 279 8.92 26.59 9.29
CA LEU A 279 8.03 27.75 9.06
C LEU A 279 8.74 29.10 9.25
N GLU A 280 9.68 29.20 10.19
CA GLU A 280 10.52 30.39 10.35
C GLU A 280 11.37 30.61 9.09
N GLU A 281 11.94 29.54 8.52
CA GLU A 281 12.63 29.61 7.22
C GLU A 281 11.69 30.06 6.08
N LEU A 282 10.50 29.46 5.96
CA LEU A 282 9.53 29.82 4.91
C LEU A 282 9.12 31.29 4.98
N VAL A 283 8.84 31.82 6.17
CA VAL A 283 8.47 33.23 6.38
C VAL A 283 9.66 34.16 6.12
N SER A 284 10.87 33.71 6.45
CA SER A 284 12.09 34.48 6.13
C SER A 284 12.35 34.55 4.63
N ASP A 285 12.09 33.47 3.89
CA ASP A 285 12.27 33.39 2.44
C ASP A 285 11.17 34.14 1.67
N GLY A 286 9.94 34.16 2.20
CA GLY A 286 8.78 34.80 1.59
C GLY A 286 7.79 35.32 2.63
N ALA A 287 7.93 36.59 3.00
CA ALA A 287 7.12 37.25 4.03
C ALA A 287 5.64 37.47 3.63
N ASP A 288 5.27 37.17 2.38
CA ASP A 288 3.92 37.28 1.83
C ASP A 288 3.13 35.96 1.83
N ASP A 289 3.68 34.91 2.43
CA ASP A 289 3.01 33.60 2.55
C ASP A 289 2.03 33.57 3.73
N ALA A 290 0.78 33.96 3.46
CA ALA A 290 -0.31 33.98 4.45
C ALA A 290 -0.47 32.65 5.20
N TYR A 291 -0.34 31.52 4.50
CA TYR A 291 -0.53 30.20 5.07
C TYR A 291 0.65 29.78 5.96
N ALA A 292 1.89 30.09 5.57
CA ALA A 292 3.06 29.89 6.43
C ALA A 292 2.96 30.71 7.72
N HIS A 293 2.52 31.98 7.63
CA HIS A 293 2.24 32.81 8.80
C HIS A 293 1.18 32.20 9.72
N LEU A 294 0.05 31.74 9.15
CA LEU A 294 -1.01 31.09 9.92
C LEU A 294 -0.48 29.87 10.67
N LEU A 295 0.22 28.97 9.96
CA LEU A 295 0.71 27.72 10.53
C LEU A 295 1.81 27.97 11.57
N LEU A 296 2.67 28.97 11.37
CA LEU A 296 3.69 29.38 12.35
C LEU A 296 3.04 29.91 13.63
N GLY A 297 2.08 30.82 13.49
CA GLY A 297 1.32 31.35 14.63
C GLY A 297 0.59 30.25 15.40
N ARG A 298 -0.06 29.31 14.71
CA ARG A 298 -0.70 28.13 15.33
C ARG A 298 0.31 27.22 16.02
N THR A 299 1.50 27.04 15.45
CA THR A 299 2.59 26.25 16.02
C THR A 299 3.09 26.88 17.33
N LEU A 300 3.45 28.16 17.30
CA LEU A 300 3.91 28.92 18.47
C LEU A 300 2.85 28.91 19.58
N ARG A 301 1.57 29.08 19.23
CA ARG A 301 0.47 29.01 20.20
C ARG A 301 0.36 27.64 20.87
N ARG A 302 0.56 26.53 20.12
CA ARG A 302 0.61 25.17 20.69
C ARG A 302 1.84 24.93 21.56
N GLN A 303 2.92 25.67 21.36
CA GLN A 303 4.11 25.65 22.22
C GLN A 303 3.97 26.53 23.47
N GLY A 304 2.90 27.33 23.58
CA GLY A 304 2.70 28.27 24.68
C GLY A 304 3.24 29.68 24.44
N GLU A 305 3.85 29.93 23.28
CA GLU A 305 4.53 31.18 22.91
C GLU A 305 3.54 32.22 22.34
N ARG A 306 2.56 32.65 23.15
CA ARG A 306 1.44 33.48 22.69
C ARG A 306 1.87 34.85 22.14
N GLU A 307 2.85 35.49 22.77
CA GLU A 307 3.34 36.81 22.35
C GLU A 307 4.04 36.75 20.99
N LEU A 308 4.76 35.66 20.72
CA LEU A 308 5.38 35.42 19.42
C LEU A 308 4.35 35.00 18.36
N ALA A 309 3.28 34.29 18.75
CA ALA A 309 2.26 33.81 17.82
C ALA A 309 1.39 34.94 17.24
N GLU A 310 1.03 35.92 18.06
CA GLU A 310 0.02 36.93 17.74
C GLU A 310 0.35 37.77 16.48
N PRO A 311 1.59 38.27 16.27
CA PRO A 311 1.94 38.98 15.05
C PRO A 311 1.73 38.15 13.78
N HIS A 312 2.11 36.86 13.79
CA HIS A 312 1.95 35.99 12.64
C HIS A 312 0.47 35.69 12.34
N LEU A 313 -0.35 35.46 13.36
CA LEU A 313 -1.79 35.21 13.18
C LEU A 313 -2.52 36.44 12.62
N ARG A 314 -2.19 37.64 13.11
CA ARG A 314 -2.75 38.89 12.58
C ARG A 314 -2.34 39.12 11.14
N LEU A 315 -1.07 38.89 10.82
CA LEU A 315 -0.55 39.08 9.48
C LEU A 315 -1.23 38.13 8.48
N ALA A 316 -1.39 36.85 8.85
CA ALA A 316 -2.13 35.88 8.05
C ALA A 316 -3.58 36.34 7.77
N ALA A 317 -4.31 36.79 8.80
CA ALA A 317 -5.70 37.24 8.66
C ALA A 317 -5.84 38.51 7.81
N VAL A 318 -4.81 39.36 7.76
CA VAL A 318 -4.77 40.55 6.89
C VAL A 318 -4.46 40.17 5.43
N MET A 319 -3.55 39.21 5.21
CA MET A 319 -3.17 38.76 3.88
C MET A 319 -4.25 37.93 3.20
N ASP A 320 -4.91 37.06 3.96
CA ASP A 320 -5.97 36.18 3.48
C ASP A 320 -7.03 35.98 4.58
N PRO A 321 -8.15 36.73 4.52
CA PRO A 321 -9.23 36.63 5.51
C PRO A 321 -9.92 35.26 5.55
N ASP A 322 -9.85 34.46 4.47
CA ASP A 322 -10.51 33.14 4.41
C ASP A 322 -9.74 32.08 5.22
N LEU A 323 -8.50 32.37 5.61
CA LEU A 323 -7.65 31.51 6.44
C LEU A 323 -7.86 31.68 7.97
N ALA A 324 -8.57 32.74 8.39
CA ALA A 324 -8.71 33.16 9.78
C ALA A 324 -9.66 32.28 10.62
#